data_AF-A0A382HBV1-F1
#
_entry.id   AF-A0A382HBV1-F1
#
_cell.length_a   1.000
_cell.length_b   1.000
_cell.length_c   1.000
_cell.angle_alpha   90.00
_cell.angle_beta   90.00
_cell.angle_gamma   90.00
#
_symmetry.space_group_name_H-M   'P 1'
#
loop_
_entity.id
_entity.type
_entity.pdbx_description
1 polymer ?
#
loop_
_entity_poly.entity_id
_entity_poly.type
_entity_poly.pdbx_seq_one_letter_code
_entity_poly.pdbx_strand_id
1 'polypeptide(L)'
;MQCQSLAAIGARLAVCAVVLAPGQIAAQSSVELEQEVREALRRDRDLRRVGVAVIGSEVTLTGELETFWAKSEAIRRTLEVDGVE
;
A
#
# COMPACT_ATOMS: atom_id res chain seq x y z
N MET A 1 63.10 15.90 8.21
CA MET A 1 61.72 16.44 8.23
C MET A 1 61.07 16.09 6.90
N GLN A 2 59.86 15.53 6.95
CA GLN A 2 58.92 15.22 5.85
C GLN A 2 59.28 14.08 4.86
N CYS A 3 58.67 12.92 5.07
CA CYS A 3 58.26 12.00 3.99
C CYS A 3 56.75 11.80 4.11
N GLN A 4 56.05 12.10 3.02
CA GLN A 4 54.60 12.28 2.95
C GLN A 4 53.89 10.92 2.85
N SER A 5 52.91 10.69 3.72
CA SER A 5 52.02 9.53 3.67
C SER A 5 50.89 9.81 2.67
N LEU A 6 50.90 9.09 1.55
CA LEU A 6 49.80 9.08 0.59
C LEU A 6 48.69 8.17 1.13
N ALA A 7 47.66 8.79 1.72
CA ALA A 7 46.43 8.11 2.09
C ALA A 7 45.67 7.72 0.81
N ALA A 8 45.70 6.43 0.46
CA ALA A 8 44.87 5.87 -0.59
C ALA A 8 43.40 5.99 -0.18
N ILE A 9 42.68 6.92 -0.81
CA ILE A 9 41.23 7.08 -0.67
C ILE A 9 40.60 5.90 -1.42
N GLY A 10 40.37 4.80 -0.70
CA GLY A 10 39.63 3.66 -1.20
C GLY A 10 38.17 4.06 -1.44
N ALA A 11 37.82 4.33 -2.69
CA ALA A 11 36.43 4.52 -3.09
C ALA A 11 35.67 3.20 -2.90
N ARG A 12 34.89 3.10 -1.81
CA ARG A 12 33.99 1.97 -1.59
C ARG A 12 32.81 2.10 -2.54
N LEU A 13 32.80 1.31 -3.60
CA LEU A 13 31.62 1.07 -4.42
C LEU A 13 30.54 0.43 -3.53
N ALA A 14 29.49 1.19 -3.23
CA ALA A 14 28.25 0.64 -2.72
C ALA A 14 27.45 0.11 -3.91
N VAL A 15 27.52 -1.20 -4.15
CA VAL A 15 26.56 -1.86 -5.03
C VAL A 15 25.24 -1.94 -4.27
N CYS A 16 24.31 -1.05 -4.59
CA CYS A 16 22.92 -1.26 -4.22
C CYS A 16 22.40 -2.43 -5.06
N ALA A 17 22.22 -3.60 -4.43
CA ALA A 17 21.39 -4.65 -4.99
C ALA A 17 19.95 -4.12 -4.97
N VAL A 18 19.50 -3.54 -6.08
CA VAL A 18 18.09 -3.27 -6.29
C VAL A 18 17.44 -4.64 -6.45
N VAL A 19 16.77 -5.10 -5.40
CA VAL A 19 15.88 -6.24 -5.48
C VAL A 19 14.62 -5.72 -6.18
N LEU A 20 14.59 -5.83 -7.50
CA LEU A 20 13.32 -5.78 -8.23
C LEU A 20 12.56 -7.03 -7.79
N ALA A 21 11.68 -6.89 -6.81
CA ALA A 21 10.66 -7.90 -6.57
C ALA A 21 9.91 -8.06 -7.91
N PRO A 22 9.78 -9.29 -8.44
CA PRO A 22 8.97 -9.49 -9.62
C PRO A 22 7.57 -8.99 -9.29
N GLY A 23 7.09 -8.02 -10.08
CA GLY A 23 5.69 -7.63 -10.08
C GLY A 23 4.86 -8.89 -10.25
N GLN A 24 4.06 -9.18 -9.23
CA GLN A 24 3.16 -10.32 -9.18
C GLN A 24 2.06 -10.06 -10.22
N ILE A 25 2.25 -10.68 -11.38
CA ILE A 25 1.24 -10.77 -12.42
C ILE A 25 0.26 -11.85 -11.99
N ALA A 26 -1.00 -11.44 -11.81
CA ALA A 26 -2.21 -12.23 -11.57
C ALA A 26 -2.43 -12.81 -10.17
N ALA A 27 -3.60 -12.46 -9.62
CA ALA A 27 -4.13 -12.78 -8.29
C ALA A 27 -3.47 -12.01 -7.13
N GLN A 28 -3.77 -10.71 -7.03
CA GLN A 28 -3.69 -10.02 -5.74
C GLN A 28 -4.45 -10.87 -4.73
N SER A 29 -3.76 -11.27 -3.66
CA SER A 29 -4.40 -12.14 -2.67
C SER A 29 -5.55 -11.39 -2.00
N SER A 30 -6.62 -12.07 -1.60
CA SER A 30 -7.74 -11.40 -0.91
C SER A 30 -7.30 -10.64 0.34
N VAL A 31 -6.23 -11.08 0.99
CA VAL A 31 -5.59 -10.39 2.14
C VAL A 31 -4.92 -9.09 1.72
N GLU A 32 -4.25 -9.08 0.58
CA GLU A 32 -3.62 -7.88 0.02
C GLU A 32 -4.67 -6.88 -0.44
N LEU A 33 -5.72 -7.35 -1.13
CA LEU A 33 -6.85 -6.53 -1.55
C LEU A 33 -7.59 -5.93 -0.34
N GLU A 34 -7.86 -6.72 0.69
CA GLU A 34 -8.46 -6.22 1.94
C GLU A 34 -7.62 -5.11 2.57
N GLN A 35 -6.30 -5.27 2.58
CA GLN A 35 -5.38 -4.26 3.12
C GLN A 35 -5.38 -2.99 2.29
N GLU A 36 -5.35 -3.08 0.96
CA GLU A 36 -5.38 -1.92 0.08
C GLU A 36 -6.68 -1.13 0.22
N VAL A 37 -7.82 -1.83 0.27
CA VAL A 37 -9.13 -1.19 0.55
C VAL A 37 -9.11 -0.51 1.92
N ARG A 38 -8.60 -1.18 2.96
CA ARG A 38 -8.51 -0.60 4.30
C ARG A 38 -7.65 0.66 4.34
N GLU A 39 -6.54 0.68 3.59
CA GLU A 39 -5.68 1.86 3.47
C GLU A 39 -6.32 2.99 2.65
N ALA A 40 -7.06 2.65 1.58
CA ALA A 40 -7.82 3.63 0.79
C ALA A 40 -8.87 4.35 1.65
N LEU A 41 -9.59 3.61 2.50
CA LEU A 41 -10.58 4.16 3.43
C LEU A 41 -9.96 4.92 4.60
N ARG A 42 -8.77 4.51 5.07
CA ARG A 42 -8.09 5.09 6.24
C ARG A 42 -7.79 6.58 6.12
N ARG A 43 -7.63 7.09 4.90
CA ARG A 43 -7.35 8.51 4.64
C ARG A 43 -8.49 9.43 5.07
N ASP A 44 -9.70 8.89 5.17
CA ASP A 44 -10.87 9.62 5.60
C ASP A 44 -11.26 9.25 7.03
N ARG A 45 -11.43 10.28 7.87
CA ARG A 45 -11.75 10.14 9.29
C ARG A 45 -13.04 9.36 9.52
N ASP A 46 -14.03 9.59 8.67
CA ASP A 46 -15.38 9.07 8.85
C ASP A 46 -15.45 7.59 8.42
N LEU A 47 -14.53 7.16 7.55
CA LEU A 47 -14.50 5.81 6.99
C LEU A 47 -13.61 4.84 7.76
N ARG A 48 -12.78 5.34 8.69
CA ARG A 48 -11.85 4.50 9.47
C ARG A 48 -12.48 3.41 10.32
N ARG A 49 -13.77 3.54 10.63
CA ARG A 49 -14.55 2.57 11.41
C ARG A 49 -15.29 1.55 10.55
N VAL A 50 -15.23 1.70 9.22
CA VAL A 50 -15.84 0.74 8.29
C VAL A 50 -15.05 -0.56 8.33
N GLY A 51 -15.75 -1.65 8.66
CA GLY A 51 -15.25 -3.01 8.52
C GLY A 51 -15.18 -3.40 7.05
N VAL A 52 -14.11 -4.10 6.67
CA VAL A 52 -13.85 -4.57 5.31
C VAL A 52 -13.65 -6.08 5.38
N ALA A 53 -14.38 -6.80 4.53
CA ALA A 53 -14.19 -8.23 4.30
C ALA A 53 -14.11 -8.48 2.80
N VAL A 54 -13.21 -9.38 2.38
CA VAL A 54 -12.98 -9.66 0.95
C VAL A 54 -13.12 -11.16 0.67
N ILE A 55 -13.88 -11.49 -0.37
CA ILE A 55 -14.05 -12.86 -0.88
C ILE A 55 -13.73 -12.85 -2.37
N GLY A 56 -12.57 -13.38 -2.76
CA GLY A 56 -12.08 -13.22 -4.13
C GLY A 56 -11.77 -11.75 -4.42
N SER A 57 -12.50 -11.16 -5.38
CA SER A 57 -12.49 -9.73 -5.73
C SER A 57 -13.67 -8.95 -5.15
N GLU A 58 -14.63 -9.61 -4.51
CA GLU A 58 -15.81 -8.95 -3.94
C GLU A 58 -15.50 -8.39 -2.55
N VAL A 59 -15.83 -7.11 -2.35
CA VAL A 59 -15.60 -6.39 -1.09
C VAL A 59 -16.92 -6.08 -0.39
N THR A 60 -17.04 -6.53 0.86
CA THR A 60 -18.17 -6.18 1.74
C THR A 60 -17.74 -5.12 2.74
N LEU A 61 -18.42 -3.97 2.71
CA LEU A 61 -18.25 -2.88 3.67
C LEU A 61 -19.35 -2.93 4.75
N THR A 62 -18.97 -2.85 6.02
CA THR A 62 -19.89 -2.91 7.16
C THR A 62 -19.60 -1.82 8.19
N GLY A 63 -20.61 -1.40 8.94
CA GLY A 63 -20.45 -0.43 10.03
C GLY A 63 -21.41 0.75 9.95
N GLU A 64 -21.25 1.68 10.87
CA GLU A 64 -22.07 2.89 10.98
C GLU A 64 -21.34 4.10 10.39
N LEU A 65 -22.09 4.91 9.65
CA LEU A 65 -21.62 6.14 9.03
C LEU A 65 -22.56 7.28 9.39
N GLU A 66 -22.02 8.46 9.65
CA GLU A 66 -22.79 9.62 10.12
C GLU A 66 -23.65 10.25 9.02
N THR A 67 -23.28 10.04 7.75
CA THR A 67 -23.97 10.65 6.62
C THR A 67 -24.10 9.69 5.44
N PHE A 68 -25.11 9.96 4.59
CA PHE A 68 -25.24 9.26 3.30
C PHE A 68 -24.07 9.55 2.36
N TRP A 69 -23.48 10.76 2.45
CA TRP A 69 -22.29 11.12 1.69
C TRP A 69 -21.11 10.20 2.01
N ALA A 70 -20.86 9.92 3.30
CA ALA A 70 -19.81 8.99 3.72
C ALA A 70 -20.03 7.59 3.14
N LYS A 71 -21.28 7.13 3.00
CA LYS A 71 -21.59 5.85 2.35
C LYS A 71 -21.17 5.86 0.87
N SER A 72 -21.57 6.88 0.13
CA SER A 72 -21.18 7.03 -1.28
C SER A 72 -19.67 7.14 -1.45
N GLU A 73 -19.01 7.85 -0.54
CA GLU A 73 -17.57 8.01 -0.53
C GLU A 73 -16.83 6.69 -0.26
N ALA A 74 -17.30 5.89 0.70
CA ALA A 74 -16.74 4.57 0.99
C ALA A 74 -16.84 3.63 -0.21
N ILE A 75 -17.98 3.62 -0.90
CA ILE A 75 -18.18 2.82 -2.11
C ILE A 75 -17.23 3.30 -3.20
N ARG A 76 -17.19 4.61 -3.48
CA ARG A 76 -16.34 5.16 -4.55
C ARG A 76 -14.86 4.80 -4.32
N ARG A 77 -14.34 5.03 -3.11
CA ARG A 77 -12.94 4.73 -2.79
C ARG A 77 -12.60 3.25 -2.86
N THR A 78 -13.55 2.38 -2.52
CA THR A 78 -13.34 0.93 -2.63
C THR A 78 -13.25 0.52 -4.09
N LEU A 79 -14.10 1.07 -4.96
CA LEU A 79 -14.07 0.80 -6.40
C LEU A 79 -12.87 1.44 -7.13
N GLU A 80 -12.16 2.38 -6.49
CA GLU A 80 -10.91 2.96 -7.01
C GLU A 80 -9.69 2.06 -6.74
N VAL A 81 -9.84 1.00 -5.93
CA VAL A 81 -8.76 0.02 -5.68
C VAL A 81 -8.74 -1.00 -6.80
N ASP A 82 -7.56 -1.21 -7.38
CA ASP A 82 -7.35 -2.21 -8.42
C ASP A 82 -7.70 -3.61 -7.89
N GLY A 83 -8.46 -4.39 -8.68
CA GLY A 83 -8.84 -5.76 -8.33
C GLY A 83 -10.19 -5.91 -7.61
N VAL A 84 -10.92 -4.82 -7.34
CA VAL A 84 -12.31 -4.85 -6.87
C VAL A 84 -13.28 -4.98 -8.05
N GLU A 85 -14.26 -5.88 -7.95
CA GLU A 85 -15.30 -6.13 -8.98
C GLU A 85 -16.74 -6.08 -8.44
#